data_AF-A0A6S7I8P3-F1
#
_entry.id   AF-A0A6S7I8P3-F1
#
_cell.length_a   1.000
_cell.length_b   1.000
_cell.length_c   1.000
_cell.angle_alpha   90.00
_cell.angle_beta   90.00
_cell.angle_gamma   90.00
#
_symmetry.space_group_name_H-M   'P 1'
#
loop_
_entity.id
_entity.type
_entity.pdbx_description
1 polymer ?
#
loop_
_entity_poly.entity_id
_entity_poly.type
_entity_poly.pdbx_seq_one_letter_code
_entity_poly.pdbx_strand_id
1 'polypeptide(L)'
;MRNESSSMKFNALKMARSSKEGKAKSTHVNDTATGPLGIIDEINFTIAKAKHNKAYVEKFASITNRLSKVLNGADSAFIRQSEFYSDLKETLQKIWHHINERASQSKLIKKLLMGKDQKMYHEIERHVDQLITRIVFAFAQRVQVHKSE
;
A
#
# COMPACT_ATOMS: atom_id res chain seq x y z
N MET A 1 -66.48 -4.00 -3.81
CA MET A 1 -65.36 -4.14 -4.78
C MET A 1 -64.18 -3.36 -4.23
N ARG A 2 -63.15 -4.06 -3.73
CA ARG A 2 -61.92 -3.45 -3.19
C ARG A 2 -60.95 -3.24 -4.35
N ASN A 3 -60.48 -2.01 -4.53
CA ASN A 3 -59.57 -1.66 -5.62
C ASN A 3 -58.12 -1.83 -5.14
N GLU A 4 -57.52 -2.94 -5.55
CA GLU A 4 -56.12 -3.28 -5.34
C GLU A 4 -55.24 -2.42 -6.27
N SER A 5 -54.74 -1.28 -5.80
CA SER A 5 -53.77 -0.51 -6.60
C SER A 5 -52.78 0.33 -5.78
N SER A 6 -52.42 -0.13 -4.58
CA SER A 6 -51.33 0.49 -3.79
C SER A 6 -50.19 -0.45 -3.42
N SER A 7 -50.29 -1.75 -3.71
CA SER A 7 -49.25 -2.73 -3.34
C SER A 7 -48.09 -2.82 -4.35
N MET A 8 -48.28 -2.38 -5.60
CA MET A 8 -47.25 -2.55 -6.65
C MET A 8 -46.24 -1.41 -6.79
N LYS A 9 -46.37 -0.30 -6.06
CA LYS A 9 -45.42 0.83 -6.15
C LYS A 9 -44.26 0.79 -5.14
N PHE A 10 -44.36 -0.04 -4.09
CA PHE A 10 -43.29 -0.18 -3.10
C PHE A 10 -42.21 -1.21 -3.47
N ASN A 11 -42.47 -2.11 -4.43
CA ASN A 11 -41.48 -3.11 -4.86
C ASN A 11 -40.61 -2.71 -6.06
N ALA A 12 -40.91 -1.60 -6.73
CA ALA A 12 -40.07 -1.09 -7.83
C ALA A 12 -38.87 -0.25 -7.33
N LEU A 13 -38.91 0.29 -6.11
CA LEU A 13 -37.81 1.11 -5.57
C LEU A 13 -36.71 0.31 -4.86
N LYS A 14 -36.94 -0.99 -4.57
CA LYS A 14 -35.93 -1.86 -3.93
C LYS A 14 -35.03 -2.58 -4.95
N MET A 15 -35.45 -2.65 -6.22
CA MET A 15 -34.69 -3.30 -7.31
C MET A 15 -33.81 -2.33 -8.13
N ALA A 16 -33.81 -1.03 -7.83
CA ALA A 16 -32.96 -0.04 -8.52
C ALA A 16 -31.69 0.35 -7.73
N ARG A 17 -31.47 -0.22 -6.53
CA ARG A 17 -30.24 -0.02 -5.72
C ARG A 17 -29.25 -1.19 -5.83
N SER A 18 -29.49 -2.18 -6.69
CA SER A 18 -28.63 -3.36 -6.86
C SER A 18 -27.73 -3.34 -8.10
N SER A 19 -27.52 -2.19 -8.75
CA SER A 19 -26.59 -2.11 -9.89
C SER A 19 -26.02 -0.71 -10.06
N LYS A 20 -25.16 -0.33 -9.11
CA LYS A 20 -24.02 0.59 -9.30
C LYS A 20 -23.10 0.57 -8.07
N GLU A 21 -22.90 -0.60 -7.47
CA GLU A 21 -21.61 -0.86 -6.87
C GLU A 21 -20.66 -1.09 -8.03
N GLY A 22 -20.02 0.00 -8.47
CA GLY A 22 -18.77 -0.13 -9.19
C GLY A 22 -17.91 -1.03 -8.33
N LYS A 23 -17.66 -2.25 -8.82
CA LYS A 23 -16.64 -3.14 -8.32
C LYS A 23 -15.35 -2.32 -8.33
N ALA A 24 -15.06 -1.65 -7.22
CA ALA A 24 -13.70 -1.53 -6.77
C ALA A 24 -13.26 -2.98 -6.61
N LYS A 25 -12.68 -3.53 -7.68
CA LYS A 25 -11.80 -4.67 -7.57
C LYS A 25 -10.82 -4.22 -6.50
N SER A 26 -11.05 -4.65 -5.27
CA SER A 26 -9.98 -4.77 -4.30
C SER A 26 -9.00 -5.70 -5.01
N THR A 27 -8.01 -5.12 -5.66
CA THR A 27 -6.77 -5.81 -5.96
C THR A 27 -6.18 -6.10 -4.59
N HIS A 28 -6.71 -7.15 -3.96
CA HIS A 28 -5.98 -7.86 -2.95
C HIS A 28 -4.70 -8.25 -3.67
N VAL A 29 -3.59 -7.59 -3.32
CA VAL A 29 -2.28 -8.07 -3.68
C VAL A 29 -2.29 -9.52 -3.19
N ASN A 30 -2.12 -10.50 -4.08
CA ASN A 30 -2.02 -11.90 -3.67
C ASN A 30 -0.83 -11.95 -2.70
N ASP A 31 -1.14 -12.03 -1.40
CA ASP A 31 -0.20 -11.85 -0.28
C ASP A 31 0.95 -12.86 -0.29
N THR A 32 0.89 -13.87 -1.16
CA THR A 32 1.85 -14.96 -1.29
C THR A 32 2.70 -14.92 -2.56
N ALA A 33 2.33 -14.15 -3.60
CA ALA A 33 3.01 -14.21 -4.91
C ALA A 33 4.03 -13.08 -5.15
N THR A 34 3.89 -11.95 -4.44
CA THR A 34 4.64 -10.73 -4.75
C THR A 34 5.67 -10.46 -3.65
N GLY A 35 6.95 -10.63 -3.95
CA GLY A 35 8.04 -10.26 -3.04
C GLY A 35 8.11 -8.74 -2.79
N PRO A 36 8.97 -8.27 -1.87
CA PRO A 36 9.07 -6.85 -1.51
C PRO A 36 9.17 -5.89 -2.70
N LEU A 37 9.94 -6.25 -3.73
CA LEU A 37 10.08 -5.44 -4.94
C LEU A 37 8.77 -5.28 -5.72
N GLY A 38 7.96 -6.33 -5.84
CA GLY A 38 6.68 -6.19 -6.53
C GLY A 38 5.64 -5.43 -5.70
N ILE A 39 5.73 -5.42 -4.37
CA ILE A 39 4.90 -4.53 -3.53
C ILE A 39 5.32 -3.07 -3.76
N ILE A 40 6.63 -2.81 -3.89
CA ILE A 40 7.15 -1.48 -4.26
C ILE A 40 6.60 -1.03 -5.61
N ASP A 41 6.57 -1.91 -6.62
CA ASP A 41 6.02 -1.60 -7.94
C ASP A 41 4.53 -1.23 -7.86
N GLU A 42 3.75 -1.99 -7.08
CA GLU A 42 2.32 -1.71 -6.88
C GLU A 42 2.09 -0.38 -6.13
N ILE A 43 2.93 -0.05 -5.14
CA ILE A 43 2.88 1.25 -4.47
C ILE A 43 3.14 2.37 -5.49
N ASN A 44 4.22 2.27 -6.26
CA ASN A 44 4.60 3.28 -7.25
C ASN A 44 3.50 3.46 -8.31
N PHE A 45 2.88 2.36 -8.73
CA PHE A 45 1.73 2.38 -9.63
C PHE A 45 0.52 3.09 -9.02
N THR A 46 0.22 2.83 -7.74
CA THR A 46 -0.88 3.47 -7.02
C THR A 46 -0.65 4.98 -6.87
N ILE A 47 0.58 5.40 -6.56
CA ILE A 47 0.97 6.81 -6.51
C ILE A 47 0.76 7.46 -7.89
N ALA A 48 1.23 6.83 -8.97
CA ALA A 48 1.10 7.36 -10.32
C ALA A 48 -0.37 7.53 -10.75
N LYS A 49 -1.25 6.63 -10.30
CA LYS A 49 -2.69 6.65 -10.60
C LYS A 49 -3.52 7.53 -9.66
N ALA A 50 -2.93 8.12 -8.63
CA ALA A 50 -3.68 8.86 -7.62
C ALA A 50 -4.39 10.09 -8.22
N LYS A 51 -5.73 10.07 -8.18
CA LYS A 51 -6.58 11.19 -8.61
C LYS A 51 -6.79 12.22 -7.50
N HIS A 52 -6.72 11.78 -6.25
CA HIS A 52 -6.90 12.60 -5.08
C HIS A 52 -5.68 12.51 -4.17
N ASN A 53 -5.51 13.55 -3.34
CA ASN A 53 -4.42 13.67 -2.37
C ASN A 53 -2.99 13.46 -2.93
N LYS A 54 -2.80 13.73 -4.23
CA LYS A 54 -1.56 13.45 -4.98
C LYS A 54 -0.29 13.96 -4.27
N ALA A 55 -0.26 15.24 -3.88
CA ALA A 55 0.88 15.83 -3.18
C ALA A 55 1.25 15.14 -1.85
N TYR A 56 0.29 14.50 -1.18
CA TYR A 56 0.58 13.74 0.04
C TYR A 56 1.12 12.34 -0.30
N VAL A 57 0.47 11.61 -1.21
CA VAL A 57 0.90 10.26 -1.58
C VAL A 57 2.23 10.25 -2.32
N GLU A 58 2.55 11.30 -3.09
CA GLU A 58 3.85 11.45 -3.76
C GLU A 58 5.03 11.51 -2.79
N LYS A 59 4.83 11.91 -1.52
CA LYS A 59 5.88 11.89 -0.50
C LYS A 59 6.43 10.47 -0.27
N PHE A 60 5.61 9.45 -0.50
CA PHE A 60 6.01 8.05 -0.34
C PHE A 60 6.87 7.53 -1.49
N ALA A 61 6.91 8.22 -2.64
CA ALA A 61 7.79 7.82 -3.75
C ALA A 61 9.28 7.91 -3.35
N SER A 62 9.65 8.87 -2.51
CA SER A 62 11.01 8.95 -1.95
C SER A 62 11.34 7.73 -1.07
N ILE A 63 10.37 7.28 -0.27
CA ILE A 63 10.51 6.11 0.63
C ILE A 63 10.68 4.84 -0.20
N THR A 64 9.80 4.59 -1.17
CA THR A 64 9.87 3.41 -2.04
C THR A 64 11.13 3.39 -2.89
N ASN A 65 11.59 4.54 -3.39
CA ASN A 65 12.83 4.63 -4.15
C ASN A 65 14.06 4.28 -3.30
N ARG A 66 14.12 4.73 -2.04
CA ARG A 66 15.23 4.37 -1.13
C ARG A 66 15.24 2.86 -0.85
N LEU A 67 14.07 2.28 -0.55
CA LEU A 67 13.93 0.85 -0.32
C LEU A 67 14.29 0.02 -1.57
N SER A 68 13.82 0.43 -2.75
CA SER A 68 14.16 -0.21 -4.01
C SER A 68 15.67 -0.20 -4.24
N LYS A 69 16.34 0.94 -4.04
CA LYS A 69 17.79 1.06 -4.22
C LYS A 69 18.59 0.12 -3.33
N VAL A 70 18.24 0.01 -2.04
CA VAL A 70 18.99 -0.87 -1.12
C VAL A 70 18.70 -2.35 -1.34
N LEU A 71 17.55 -2.68 -1.93
CA LEU A 71 17.20 -4.05 -2.32
C LEU A 71 17.70 -4.40 -3.73
N ASN A 72 18.12 -3.41 -4.52
CA ASN A 72 18.53 -3.64 -5.90
C ASN A 72 19.84 -4.44 -5.96
N GLY A 73 19.93 -5.39 -6.89
CA GLY A 73 21.07 -6.29 -7.02
C GLY A 73 21.14 -7.40 -5.96
N ALA A 74 20.18 -7.47 -5.04
CA ALA A 74 20.10 -8.53 -4.05
C ALA A 74 19.43 -9.78 -4.63
N ASP A 75 19.98 -10.94 -4.29
CA ASP A 75 19.31 -12.20 -4.61
C ASP A 75 17.98 -12.34 -3.85
N SER A 76 16.95 -12.80 -4.57
CA SER A 76 15.61 -12.98 -4.02
C SER A 76 15.57 -14.02 -2.90
N ALA A 77 16.42 -15.06 -2.94
CA ALA A 77 16.49 -16.04 -1.87
C ALA A 77 17.13 -15.45 -0.61
N PHE A 78 18.21 -14.66 -0.77
CA PHE A 78 18.80 -13.91 0.33
C PHE A 78 17.77 -12.99 1.02
N ILE A 79 17.03 -12.19 0.25
CA ILE A 79 16.01 -11.30 0.83
C ILE A 79 14.98 -12.09 1.63
N ARG A 80 14.48 -13.21 1.08
CA ARG A 80 13.46 -14.05 1.76
C ARG A 80 13.96 -14.70 3.05
N GLN A 81 15.25 -15.01 3.14
CA GLN A 81 15.87 -15.66 4.30
C GLN A 81 16.38 -14.66 5.35
N SER A 82 16.46 -13.38 5.00
CA SER A 82 16.98 -12.35 5.89
C SER A 82 16.04 -12.03 7.04
N GLU A 83 16.59 -11.73 8.21
CA GLU A 83 15.83 -11.35 9.41
C GLU A 83 14.92 -10.13 9.22
N PHE A 84 15.26 -9.24 8.28
CA PHE A 84 14.49 -8.03 7.99
C PHE A 84 13.27 -8.31 7.08
N TYR A 85 13.14 -9.52 6.51
CA TYR A 85 12.14 -9.80 5.48
C TYR A 85 10.69 -9.55 5.92
N SER A 86 10.31 -10.09 7.08
CA SER A 86 8.94 -9.98 7.58
C SER A 86 8.57 -8.51 7.82
N ASP A 87 9.47 -7.78 8.47
CA ASP A 87 9.28 -6.38 8.81
C ASP A 87 9.23 -5.49 7.55
N LEU A 88 10.09 -5.78 6.56
CA LEU A 88 10.05 -5.12 5.26
C LEU A 88 8.73 -5.35 4.54
N LYS A 89 8.26 -6.59 4.49
CA LYS A 89 7.00 -6.93 3.82
C LYS A 89 5.82 -6.26 4.50
N GLU A 90 5.74 -6.32 5.83
CA GLU A 90 4.67 -5.70 6.61
C GLU A 90 4.68 -4.17 6.45
N THR A 91 5.85 -3.55 6.49
CA THR A 91 6.01 -2.11 6.29
C THR A 91 5.53 -1.68 4.91
N LEU A 92 5.91 -2.41 3.86
CA LEU A 92 5.46 -2.13 2.50
C LEU A 92 3.94 -2.32 2.34
N GLN A 93 3.36 -3.36 2.97
CA GLN A 93 1.91 -3.55 2.97
C GLN A 93 1.17 -2.40 3.68
N LYS A 94 1.70 -1.92 4.83
CA LYS A 94 1.15 -0.74 5.54
C LYS A 94 1.21 0.52 4.67
N ILE A 95 2.34 0.75 3.99
CA ILE A 95 2.50 1.87 3.05
C ILE A 95 1.48 1.77 1.92
N TRP A 96 1.40 0.61 1.28
CA TRP A 96 0.47 0.36 0.18
C TRP A 96 -0.98 0.61 0.59
N HIS A 97 -1.41 0.03 1.72
CA HIS A 97 -2.76 0.20 2.24
C HIS A 97 -3.07 1.68 2.50
N HIS A 98 -2.18 2.38 3.20
CA HIS A 98 -2.34 3.80 3.51
C HIS A 98 -2.45 4.67 2.24
N ILE A 99 -1.58 4.43 1.26
CA ILE A 99 -1.62 5.16 -0.02
C ILE A 99 -2.90 4.86 -0.78
N ASN A 100 -3.33 3.60 -0.86
CA ASN A 100 -4.53 3.21 -1.58
C ASN A 100 -5.79 3.87 -0.99
N GLU A 101 -5.90 3.93 0.34
CA GLU A 101 -6.95 4.68 1.02
C GLU A 101 -6.88 6.18 0.69
N ARG A 102 -5.70 6.80 0.83
CA ARG A 102 -5.56 8.25 0.66
C ARG A 102 -5.65 8.72 -0.79
N ALA A 103 -5.33 7.87 -1.75
CA ALA A 103 -5.41 8.16 -3.19
C ALA A 103 -6.87 8.28 -3.68
N SER A 104 -7.82 7.66 -2.98
CA SER A 104 -9.25 7.64 -3.32
C SER A 104 -10.11 8.56 -2.44
N GLN A 105 -9.57 9.09 -1.34
CA GLN A 105 -10.31 9.89 -0.38
C GLN A 105 -10.77 11.27 -0.89
N SER A 106 -11.96 11.68 -0.46
CA SER A 106 -12.56 12.97 -0.80
C SER A 106 -11.84 14.14 -0.09
N LYS A 107 -12.05 15.36 -0.61
CA LYS A 107 -11.42 16.60 -0.07
C LYS A 107 -11.76 16.87 1.40
N LEU A 108 -12.97 16.50 1.86
CA LEU A 108 -13.39 16.73 3.25
C LEU A 108 -12.65 15.82 4.22
N ILE A 109 -12.54 14.53 3.89
CA ILE A 109 -11.82 13.54 4.70
C ILE A 109 -10.33 13.90 4.74
N LYS A 110 -9.75 14.32 3.60
CA LYS A 110 -8.37 14.82 3.54
C LYS A 110 -8.10 15.93 4.57
N LYS A 111 -9.00 16.93 4.67
CA LYS A 111 -8.83 18.02 5.63
C LYS A 111 -8.86 17.53 7.08
N LEU A 112 -9.75 16.59 7.38
CA LEU A 112 -9.92 16.04 8.73
C LEU A 112 -8.72 15.17 9.16
N LEU A 113 -8.06 14.49 8.22
CA LEU A 113 -6.97 13.56 8.51
C LEU A 113 -5.57 14.14 8.33
N MET A 114 -5.42 15.37 7.83
CA MET A 114 -4.11 15.95 7.47
C MET A 114 -3.06 15.85 8.59
N GLY A 115 -3.43 16.14 9.83
CA GLY A 115 -2.51 16.02 10.97
C GLY A 115 -2.13 14.57 11.30
N LYS A 116 -3.09 13.65 11.21
CA LYS A 116 -2.85 12.21 11.42
C LYS A 116 -1.97 11.63 10.31
N ASP A 117 -2.23 12.03 9.08
CA ASP A 117 -1.48 11.65 7.89
C ASP A 117 -0.02 12.12 7.98
N GLN A 118 0.22 13.36 8.40
CA GLN A 118 1.58 13.86 8.58
C GLN A 118 2.34 13.10 9.67
N LYS A 119 1.69 12.78 10.80
CA LYS A 119 2.30 11.98 11.87
C LYS A 119 2.62 10.57 11.39
N MET A 120 1.66 9.91 10.74
CA MET A 120 1.83 8.58 10.16
C MET A 120 2.99 8.54 9.15
N TYR A 121 3.10 9.56 8.28
CA TYR A 121 4.21 9.65 7.34
C TYR A 121 5.56 9.66 8.04
N HIS A 122 5.74 10.46 9.10
CA HIS A 122 7.00 10.51 9.83
C HIS A 122 7.30 9.23 10.61
N GLU A 123 6.29 8.56 11.15
CA GLU A 123 6.46 7.26 11.80
C GLU A 123 6.94 6.20 10.80
N ILE A 124 6.32 6.15 9.62
CA ILE A 124 6.74 5.26 8.52
C ILE A 124 8.16 5.60 8.06
N GLU A 125 8.46 6.88 7.86
CA GLU A 125 9.77 7.34 7.41
C GLU A 125 10.88 6.90 8.38
N ARG A 126 10.68 7.12 9.68
CA ARG A 126 11.62 6.69 10.71
C ARG A 126 11.80 5.17 10.75
N HIS A 127 10.71 4.42 10.63
CA HIS A 127 10.76 2.95 10.61
C HIS A 127 11.52 2.44 9.38
N VAL A 128 11.30 3.06 8.21
CA VAL A 128 12.01 2.72 6.98
C VAL A 128 13.50 3.03 7.08
N ASP A 129 13.90 4.13 7.71
CA ASP A 129 15.32 4.44 7.91
C ASP A 129 16.02 3.35 8.76
N GLN A 130 15.37 2.88 9.83
CA GLN A 130 15.89 1.77 10.64
C GLN A 130 15.96 0.46 9.85
N LEU A 131 14.95 0.19 9.04
CA LEU A 131 14.90 -0.99 8.18
C LEU A 131 16.01 -0.96 7.13
N ILE A 132 16.25 0.20 6.49
CA ILE A 132 17.36 0.40 5.55
C ILE A 132 18.70 0.09 6.23
N THR A 133 18.92 0.57 7.46
CA THR A 133 20.14 0.27 8.21
C THR A 133 20.34 -1.24 8.36
N ARG A 134 19.30 -1.98 8.78
CA ARG A 134 19.36 -3.45 8.92
C ARG A 134 19.64 -4.16 7.60
N ILE A 135 19.00 -3.71 6.52
CA ILE A 135 19.23 -4.24 5.17
C ILE A 135 20.69 -4.06 4.76
N VAL A 136 21.25 -2.85 4.91
CA VAL A 136 22.64 -2.56 4.55
C VAL A 136 23.63 -3.38 5.41
N PHE A 137 23.36 -3.52 6.71
CA PHE A 137 24.19 -4.38 7.59
C PHE A 137 24.18 -5.84 7.16
N ALA A 138 23.01 -6.39 6.82
CA ALA A 138 22.90 -7.77 6.35
C ALA A 138 23.69 -8.00 5.04
N PHE A 139 23.69 -7.03 4.11
CA PHE A 139 24.54 -7.09 2.92
C PHE A 139 26.04 -7.05 3.27
N ALA A 140 26.43 -6.14 4.17
CA ALA A 140 27.83 -6.02 4.58
C ALA A 140 28.35 -7.33 5.22
N GLN A 141 27.55 -7.96 6.07
CA GLN A 141 27.87 -9.27 6.67
C GLN A 141 28.05 -10.34 5.61
N ARG A 142 27.15 -10.42 4.62
CA ARG A 142 27.26 -11.39 3.52
C ARG A 142 28.55 -11.22 2.71
N VAL A 143 28.96 -9.98 2.44
CA VAL A 143 30.22 -9.70 1.72
C VAL A 143 31.45 -10.14 2.53
N GLN A 144 31.43 -9.98 3.85
CA GLN A 144 32.56 -10.40 4.71
C GLN A 144 32.70 -11.93 4.75
N VAL A 145 31.60 -12.67 4.79
CA VAL A 145 31.61 -14.13 4.73
C VAL A 145 32.29 -14.61 3.44
N HIS A 146 31.94 -14.02 2.30
CA HIS A 146 32.54 -14.38 1.00
C HIS A 146 33.98 -13.92 0.77
N LYS A 147 34.52 -13.01 1.59
CA LYS A 147 35.93 -12.59 1.52
C LYS A 147 36.86 -13.42 2.41
N SER A 148 36.30 -14.27 3.25
CA SER A 148 37.04 -15.08 4.24
C SER A 148 37.22 -16.53 3.78
N GLU A 149 36.73 -16.87 2.59
CA GLU A 149 36.94 -18.12 1.85
C GLU A 149 37.95 -17.88 0.72
#